data_AF-A0A3N6H6E8-F1
#
_entry.id   AF-A0A3N6H6E8-F1
#
_cell.length_a   1.000
_cell.length_b   1.000
_cell.length_c   1.000
_cell.angle_alpha   90.00
_cell.angle_beta   90.00
_cell.angle_gamma   90.00
#
_symmetry.space_group_name_H-M   'P 1'
#
loop_
_entity.id
_entity.type
_entity.pdbx_description
1 polymer ?
#
loop_
_entity_poly.entity_id
_entity_poly.type
_entity_poly.pdbx_seq_one_letter_code
_entity_poly.pdbx_strand_id
1 'polypeptide(L)'
;MTEHLTTARAAADTNVAAAVQEADEAANLAAALEERVRNGDDTITPEQIANARELGNFAQLRADATRRQAEDAKRDARLADLTQLKADIDAHTESTDTDQLVDNIYEALLAYTQHFTAHNERVNQWRARMLELDVPKVRGAIDLHTEHAHLGLNGHDLYVGDTVYGPVDHKGQMAYQLEQLGAAVRYIATHPTGPRHEQARANAQERIDRVKATARAGARTQRGHGA
;
A
#
# COMPACT_ATOMS: atom_id res chain seq x y z
N MET A 1 -18.24 7.72 -8.78
CA MET A 1 -18.38 9.14 -8.38
C MET A 1 -17.88 10.09 -9.47
N THR A 2 -16.74 9.79 -10.11
CA THR A 2 -16.14 10.55 -11.24
C THR A 2 -17.07 10.77 -12.44
N GLU A 3 -17.95 9.81 -12.71
CA GLU A 3 -18.88 9.85 -13.86
C GLU A 3 -19.96 10.94 -13.73
N HIS A 4 -20.46 11.19 -12.50
CA HIS A 4 -21.46 12.22 -12.25
C HIS A 4 -20.90 13.65 -12.40
N LEU A 5 -19.63 13.86 -12.03
CA LEU A 5 -18.99 15.18 -12.11
C LEU A 5 -18.60 15.53 -13.56
N THR A 6 -18.20 14.53 -14.34
CA THR A 6 -17.95 14.69 -15.77
C THR A 6 -19.24 15.08 -16.51
N THR A 7 -20.36 14.48 -16.11
CA THR A 7 -21.69 14.79 -16.65
C THR A 7 -22.13 16.22 -16.33
N ALA A 8 -21.91 16.68 -15.09
CA ALA A 8 -22.27 18.04 -14.67
C ALA A 8 -21.49 19.13 -15.44
N ARG A 9 -20.19 18.91 -15.69
CA ARG A 9 -19.36 19.83 -16.47
C ARG A 9 -19.81 19.89 -17.94
N ALA A 10 -20.10 18.75 -18.55
CA ALA A 10 -20.59 18.69 -19.92
C ALA A 10 -21.95 19.41 -20.09
N ALA A 11 -22.84 19.29 -19.10
CA ALA A 11 -24.11 20.00 -19.10
C ALA A 11 -23.91 21.53 -19.00
N ALA A 12 -22.98 22.00 -18.15
CA ALA A 12 -22.67 23.42 -18.03
C ALA A 12 -22.10 24.01 -19.33
N ASP A 13 -21.20 23.31 -20.00
CA ASP A 13 -20.62 23.74 -21.28
C ASP A 13 -21.70 23.79 -22.40
N THR A 14 -22.63 22.83 -22.41
CA THR A 14 -23.77 22.80 -23.33
C THR A 14 -24.70 24.01 -23.14
N ASN A 15 -25.00 24.36 -21.88
CA ASN A 15 -25.84 25.51 -21.57
C ASN A 15 -25.19 26.84 -21.98
N VAL A 16 -23.87 26.97 -21.81
CA VAL A 16 -23.13 28.15 -22.28
C VAL A 16 -23.17 28.25 -23.80
N ALA A 17 -22.95 27.14 -24.51
CA ALA A 17 -23.00 27.13 -25.97
C ALA A 17 -24.38 27.55 -26.51
N ALA A 18 -25.46 27.04 -25.91
CA ALA A 18 -26.82 27.42 -26.29
C ALA A 18 -27.11 28.91 -26.04
N ALA A 19 -26.68 29.45 -24.89
CA ALA A 19 -26.89 30.87 -24.57
C ALA A 19 -26.07 31.81 -25.46
N VAL A 20 -24.86 31.42 -25.86
CA VAL A 20 -24.04 32.17 -26.83
C VAL A 20 -24.69 32.14 -28.21
N GLN A 21 -25.17 30.98 -28.65
CA GLN A 21 -25.87 30.87 -29.92
C GLN A 21 -27.14 31.75 -29.95
N GLU A 22 -27.94 31.78 -28.89
CA GLU A 22 -29.11 32.67 -28.76
C GLU A 22 -28.71 34.15 -28.88
N ALA A 23 -27.59 34.55 -28.29
CA ALA A 23 -27.06 35.91 -28.39
C ALA A 23 -26.58 36.26 -29.81
N ASP A 24 -25.88 35.34 -30.47
CA ASP A 24 -25.41 35.51 -31.85
C ASP A 24 -26.59 35.62 -32.84
N GLU A 25 -27.62 34.77 -32.67
CA GLU A 25 -28.84 34.81 -33.48
C GLU A 25 -29.60 36.14 -33.32
N ALA A 26 -29.72 36.65 -32.09
CA ALA A 26 -30.36 37.94 -31.83
C ALA A 26 -29.56 39.12 -32.41
N ALA A 27 -28.23 39.08 -32.33
CA ALA A 27 -27.36 40.09 -32.94
C ALA A 27 -27.45 40.08 -34.48
N ASN A 28 -27.47 38.89 -35.09
CA ASN A 28 -27.63 38.72 -36.53
C ASN A 28 -29.00 39.23 -37.03
N LEU A 29 -30.07 39.06 -36.24
CA LEU A 29 -31.39 39.59 -36.56
C LEU A 29 -31.38 41.12 -36.66
N ALA A 30 -30.76 41.81 -35.68
CA ALA A 30 -30.64 43.26 -35.71
C ALA A 30 -29.84 43.73 -36.93
N ALA A 31 -28.70 43.10 -37.22
CA ALA A 31 -27.88 43.41 -38.39
C ALA A 31 -28.62 43.20 -39.72
N ALA A 32 -29.41 42.13 -39.82
CA ALA A 32 -30.21 41.84 -41.02
C ALA A 32 -31.34 42.87 -41.24
N LEU A 33 -32.01 43.32 -40.17
CA LEU A 33 -33.02 44.37 -40.26
C LEU A 33 -32.42 45.71 -40.69
N GLU A 34 -31.26 46.08 -40.15
CA GLU A 34 -30.54 47.28 -40.56
C GLU A 34 -30.10 47.23 -42.02
N GLU A 35 -29.64 46.08 -42.51
CA GLU A 35 -29.23 45.91 -43.89
C GLU A 35 -30.41 46.00 -44.86
N ARG A 36 -31.60 45.48 -44.48
CA ARG A 36 -32.82 45.67 -45.29
C ARG A 36 -33.19 47.15 -45.43
N VAL A 37 -33.08 47.93 -44.36
CA VAL A 37 -33.29 49.39 -44.43
C VAL A 37 -32.28 50.06 -45.37
N ARG A 38 -31.00 49.67 -45.32
CA ARG A 38 -29.97 50.20 -46.27
C ARG A 38 -30.30 49.88 -47.73
N ASN A 39 -30.95 48.75 -47.97
CA ASN A 39 -31.38 48.32 -49.29
C ASN A 39 -32.73 48.93 -49.74
N GLY A 40 -33.32 49.85 -48.96
CA GLY A 40 -34.54 50.57 -49.32
C GLY A 40 -35.84 49.86 -48.95
N ASP A 41 -35.81 48.92 -48.00
CA ASP A 41 -37.02 48.31 -47.46
C ASP A 41 -37.72 49.24 -46.44
N ASP A 42 -38.65 50.05 -46.93
CA ASP A 42 -39.41 51.02 -46.13
C ASP A 42 -40.44 50.37 -45.17
N THR A 43 -40.60 49.04 -45.21
CA THR A 43 -41.52 48.33 -44.30
C THR A 43 -40.94 48.13 -42.91
N ILE A 44 -39.61 48.28 -42.75
CA ILE A 44 -38.92 48.13 -41.47
C ILE A 44 -38.98 49.43 -40.67
N THR A 45 -39.47 49.35 -39.43
CA THR A 45 -39.60 50.52 -38.57
C THR A 45 -38.40 50.68 -37.62
N PRO A 46 -38.10 51.91 -37.17
CA PRO A 46 -37.07 52.14 -36.15
C PRO A 46 -37.30 51.33 -34.87
N GLU A 47 -38.55 51.13 -34.47
CA GLU A 47 -38.93 50.33 -33.29
C GLU A 47 -38.55 48.86 -33.46
N GLN A 48 -38.66 48.29 -34.66
CA GLN A 48 -38.26 46.90 -34.92
C GLN A 48 -36.74 46.70 -34.74
N ILE A 49 -35.94 47.66 -35.23
CA ILE A 49 -34.48 47.63 -35.04
C ILE A 49 -34.12 47.83 -33.56
N ALA A 50 -34.78 48.77 -32.88
CA ALA A 50 -34.57 49.01 -31.45
C ALA A 50 -34.89 47.75 -30.63
N ASN A 51 -36.04 47.13 -30.87
CA ASN A 51 -36.45 45.88 -30.21
C ASN A 51 -35.45 44.74 -30.47
N ALA A 52 -34.96 44.59 -31.71
CA ALA A 52 -33.96 43.57 -32.04
C ALA A 52 -32.62 43.82 -31.34
N ARG A 53 -32.18 45.08 -31.23
CA ARG A 53 -30.97 45.45 -30.50
C ARG A 53 -31.12 45.21 -28.99
N GLU A 54 -32.25 45.59 -28.41
CA GLU A 54 -32.54 45.34 -26.99
C GLU A 54 -32.59 43.84 -26.68
N LEU A 55 -33.20 43.05 -27.57
CA LEU A 55 -33.19 41.59 -27.49
C LEU A 55 -31.76 41.04 -27.53
N GLY A 56 -30.92 41.51 -28.46
CA GLY A 56 -29.51 41.13 -28.54
C GLY A 56 -28.72 41.47 -27.27
N ASN A 57 -28.90 42.69 -26.73
CA ASN A 57 -28.27 43.10 -25.48
C ASN A 57 -28.69 42.21 -24.31
N PHE A 58 -29.98 41.88 -24.21
CA PHE A 58 -30.49 41.01 -23.16
C PHE A 58 -29.97 39.56 -23.30
N ALA A 59 -29.93 39.03 -24.52
CA ALA A 59 -29.39 37.70 -24.80
C ALA A 59 -27.89 37.62 -24.45
N GLN A 60 -27.11 38.67 -24.75
CA GLN A 60 -25.70 38.76 -24.37
C GLN A 60 -25.53 38.76 -22.84
N LEU A 61 -26.33 39.52 -22.11
CA LEU A 61 -26.30 39.52 -20.63
C LEU A 61 -26.65 38.15 -20.05
N ARG A 62 -27.60 37.42 -20.66
CA ARG A 62 -27.93 36.04 -20.27
C ARG A 62 -26.80 35.07 -20.58
N ALA A 63 -26.13 35.21 -21.72
CA ALA A 63 -24.96 34.39 -22.06
C ALA A 63 -23.82 34.60 -21.05
N ASP A 64 -23.55 35.86 -20.68
CA ASP A 64 -22.53 36.19 -19.68
C ASP A 64 -22.89 35.67 -18.28
N ALA A 65 -24.16 35.77 -17.88
CA ALA A 65 -24.65 35.20 -16.63
C ALA A 65 -24.50 33.67 -16.61
N THR A 66 -24.87 33.00 -17.71
CA THR A 66 -24.74 31.54 -17.87
C THR A 66 -23.27 31.11 -17.81
N ARG A 67 -22.36 31.89 -18.43
CA ARG A 67 -20.91 31.64 -18.35
C ARG A 67 -20.41 31.73 -16.91
N ARG A 68 -20.81 32.76 -16.16
CA ARG A 68 -20.43 32.90 -14.74
C ARG A 68 -20.92 31.72 -13.89
N GLN A 69 -22.18 31.33 -14.06
CA GLN A 69 -22.77 30.18 -13.37
C GLN A 69 -22.03 28.87 -13.71
N ALA A 70 -21.66 28.67 -14.97
CA ALA A 70 -20.89 27.51 -15.40
C ALA A 70 -19.49 27.47 -14.77
N GLU A 71 -18.81 28.61 -14.69
CA GLU A 71 -17.50 28.70 -14.04
C GLU A 71 -17.57 28.47 -12.52
N ASP A 72 -18.60 29.00 -11.85
CA ASP A 72 -18.85 28.72 -10.42
C ASP A 72 -19.10 27.21 -10.20
N ALA A 73 -19.96 26.59 -11.02
CA ALA A 73 -20.23 25.15 -10.95
C ALA A 73 -18.97 24.29 -11.18
N LYS A 74 -18.11 24.68 -12.14
CA LYS A 74 -16.82 24.01 -12.38
C LYS A 74 -15.87 24.16 -11.19
N ARG A 75 -15.81 25.34 -10.57
CA ARG A 75 -14.98 25.59 -9.38
C ARG A 75 -15.45 24.71 -8.22
N ASP A 76 -16.75 24.64 -7.98
CA ASP A 76 -17.31 23.88 -6.86
C ASP A 76 -17.13 22.38 -7.06
N ALA A 77 -17.33 21.88 -8.29
CA ALA A 77 -17.01 20.49 -8.65
C ALA A 77 -15.52 20.17 -8.42
N ARG A 78 -14.61 21.06 -8.87
CA ARG A 78 -13.18 20.91 -8.62
C ARG A 78 -12.84 20.91 -7.13
N LEU A 79 -13.47 21.76 -6.33
CA LEU A 79 -13.25 21.81 -4.88
C LEU A 79 -13.72 20.52 -4.20
N ALA A 80 -14.84 19.96 -4.64
CA ALA A 80 -15.34 18.66 -4.18
C ALA A 80 -14.35 17.54 -4.52
N ASP A 81 -13.83 17.50 -5.76
CA ASP A 81 -12.81 16.54 -6.18
C ASP A 81 -11.52 16.65 -5.34
N LEU A 82 -11.04 17.87 -5.11
CA LEU A 82 -9.84 18.11 -4.29
C LEU A 82 -10.05 17.69 -2.83
N THR A 83 -11.25 17.94 -2.28
CA THR A 83 -11.61 17.51 -0.92
C THR A 83 -11.63 15.99 -0.83
N GLN A 84 -12.22 15.30 -1.81
CA GLN A 84 -12.23 13.84 -1.86
C GLN A 84 -10.80 13.28 -2.00
N LEU A 85 -10.01 13.82 -2.92
CA LEU A 85 -8.61 13.41 -3.10
C LEU A 85 -7.80 13.59 -1.82
N LYS A 86 -8.01 14.70 -1.10
CA LYS A 86 -7.37 14.91 0.20
C LYS A 86 -7.78 13.84 1.21
N ALA A 87 -9.07 13.54 1.32
CA ALA A 87 -9.57 12.50 2.21
C ALA A 87 -8.99 11.12 1.88
N ASP A 88 -8.86 10.78 0.59
CA ASP A 88 -8.24 9.54 0.14
C ASP A 88 -6.74 9.49 0.51
N ILE A 89 -6.01 10.60 0.34
CA ILE A 89 -4.60 10.72 0.76
C ILE A 89 -4.45 10.60 2.27
N ASP A 90 -5.29 11.28 3.05
CA ASP A 90 -5.26 11.25 4.52
C ASP A 90 -5.54 9.82 5.00
N ALA A 91 -6.60 9.18 4.49
CA ALA A 91 -6.95 7.79 4.82
C ALA A 91 -5.84 6.80 4.46
N HIS A 92 -5.13 7.03 3.35
CA HIS A 92 -4.00 6.19 2.98
C HIS A 92 -2.78 6.40 3.88
N THR A 93 -2.51 7.65 4.28
CA THR A 93 -1.37 8.01 5.14
C THR A 93 -1.55 7.49 6.57
N GLU A 94 -2.79 7.53 7.08
CA GLU A 94 -3.14 6.92 8.37
C GLU A 94 -3.08 5.38 8.34
N SER A 95 -3.16 4.77 7.15
CA SER A 95 -3.09 3.31 6.97
C SER A 95 -1.69 2.74 6.84
N THR A 96 -0.66 3.59 6.71
CA THR A 96 0.72 3.10 6.56
C THR A 96 1.33 2.74 7.91
N ASP A 97 0.97 1.53 8.35
CA ASP A 97 1.54 0.73 9.45
C ASP A 97 3.04 0.37 9.20
N THR A 98 3.75 1.14 8.38
CA THR A 98 5.13 0.85 7.96
C THR A 98 6.07 0.88 9.16
N ASP A 99 5.91 1.87 10.04
CA ASP A 99 6.71 1.96 11.26
C ASP A 99 6.44 0.76 12.17
N GLN A 100 5.17 0.37 12.34
CA GLN A 100 4.80 -0.83 13.10
C GLN A 100 5.36 -2.11 12.48
N LEU A 101 5.38 -2.23 11.15
CA LEU A 101 5.98 -3.36 10.45
C LEU A 101 7.50 -3.41 10.66
N VAL A 102 8.16 -2.26 10.65
CA VAL A 102 9.60 -2.14 10.95
C VAL A 102 9.88 -2.53 12.40
N ASP A 103 9.09 -2.05 13.36
CA ASP A 103 9.20 -2.41 14.77
C ASP A 103 9.01 -3.92 14.97
N ASN A 104 8.00 -4.51 14.34
CA ASN A 104 7.76 -5.96 14.38
C ASN A 104 8.96 -6.77 13.85
N ILE A 105 9.67 -6.28 12.82
CA ILE A 105 10.88 -6.91 12.29
C ILE A 105 12.01 -6.83 13.34
N TYR A 106 12.20 -5.67 13.96
CA TYR A 106 13.21 -5.50 15.00
C TYR A 106 12.96 -6.40 16.21
N GLU A 107 11.72 -6.44 16.71
CA GLU A 107 11.33 -7.31 17.82
C GLU A 107 11.56 -8.79 17.49
N ALA A 108 11.22 -9.22 16.28
CA ALA A 108 11.44 -10.60 15.84
C ALA A 108 12.93 -10.97 15.79
N LEU A 109 13.79 -10.08 15.28
CA LEU A 109 15.24 -10.28 15.24
C LEU A 109 15.84 -10.32 16.66
N LEU A 110 15.37 -9.45 17.55
CA LEU A 110 15.79 -9.45 18.95
C LEU A 110 15.39 -10.76 19.65
N ALA A 111 14.14 -11.20 19.49
CA ALA A 111 13.66 -12.46 20.08
C ALA A 111 14.45 -13.68 19.55
N TYR A 112 14.77 -13.70 18.25
CA TYR A 112 15.60 -14.74 17.64
C TYR A 112 16.99 -14.80 18.28
N THR A 113 17.68 -13.67 18.39
CA THR A 113 19.04 -13.62 18.96
C THR A 113 19.06 -14.01 20.43
N GLN A 114 18.08 -13.56 21.21
CA GLN A 114 17.93 -13.95 22.62
C GLN A 114 17.69 -15.46 22.77
N HIS A 115 16.82 -16.04 21.94
CA HIS A 115 16.52 -17.47 21.98
C HIS A 115 17.78 -18.33 21.80
N PHE A 116 18.58 -18.06 20.76
CA PHE A 116 19.78 -18.84 20.48
C PHE A 116 20.92 -18.55 21.45
N THR A 117 21.01 -17.34 22.00
CA THR A 117 21.95 -17.04 23.09
C THR A 117 21.63 -17.90 24.31
N ALA A 118 20.37 -17.91 24.75
CA ALA A 118 19.92 -18.73 25.87
C ALA A 118 20.02 -20.25 25.60
N HIS A 119 19.88 -20.68 24.35
CA HIS A 119 20.13 -22.07 23.95
C HIS A 119 21.62 -22.43 24.11
N ASN A 120 22.51 -21.62 23.53
CA ASN A 120 23.95 -21.85 23.59
C ASN A 120 24.49 -21.81 25.02
N GLU A 121 23.99 -20.91 25.86
CA GLU A 121 24.31 -20.89 27.30
C GLU A 121 23.92 -22.21 27.99
N ARG A 122 22.71 -22.73 27.73
CA ARG A 122 22.26 -24.01 28.28
C ARG A 122 23.10 -25.19 27.80
N VAL A 123 23.41 -25.25 26.51
CA VAL A 123 24.30 -26.28 25.93
C VAL A 123 25.68 -26.24 26.61
N ASN A 124 26.25 -25.04 26.81
CA ASN A 124 27.52 -24.88 27.50
C ASN A 124 27.46 -25.31 28.98
N GLN A 125 26.37 -24.97 29.68
CA GLN A 125 26.15 -25.41 31.06
C GLN A 125 26.03 -26.94 31.16
N TRP A 126 25.27 -27.58 30.27
CA TRP A 126 25.18 -29.05 30.24
C TRP A 126 26.52 -29.70 29.95
N ARG A 127 27.25 -29.17 28.97
CA ARG A 127 28.60 -29.62 28.66
C ARG A 127 29.54 -29.53 29.87
N ALA A 128 29.54 -28.41 30.58
CA ALA A 128 30.36 -28.22 31.77
C ALA A 128 30.03 -29.28 32.84
N ARG A 129 28.74 -29.51 33.11
CA ARG A 129 28.28 -30.56 34.04
C ARG A 129 28.65 -31.97 33.59
N MET A 130 28.58 -32.27 32.29
CA MET A 130 28.98 -33.57 31.75
C MET A 130 30.49 -33.79 31.90
N LEU A 131 31.30 -32.74 31.76
CA LEU A 131 32.74 -32.81 32.02
C LEU A 131 33.05 -33.01 33.52
N GLU A 132 32.31 -32.34 34.42
CA GLU A 132 32.44 -32.54 35.88
C GLU A 132 32.06 -33.96 36.34
N LEU A 133 31.18 -34.63 35.60
CA LEU A 133 30.72 -35.99 35.86
C LEU A 133 31.51 -37.06 35.08
N ASP A 134 32.65 -36.69 34.48
CA ASP A 134 33.51 -37.58 33.70
C ASP A 134 32.78 -38.36 32.57
N VAL A 135 31.79 -37.75 31.93
CA VAL A 135 31.11 -38.37 30.78
C VAL A 135 32.12 -38.58 29.63
N PRO A 136 32.18 -39.77 29.02
CA PRO A 136 33.21 -40.10 28.05
C PRO A 136 33.09 -39.30 26.76
N LYS A 137 34.23 -39.13 26.10
CA LYS A 137 34.30 -38.61 24.74
C LYS A 137 34.03 -39.74 23.75
N VAL A 138 32.97 -39.61 22.95
CA VAL A 138 32.60 -40.58 21.92
C VAL A 138 33.13 -40.13 20.54
N ARG A 139 33.53 -41.08 19.70
CA ARG A 139 33.91 -40.85 18.30
C ARG A 139 33.01 -41.67 17.39
N GLY A 140 32.24 -41.02 16.51
CA GLY A 140 31.44 -41.71 15.48
C GLY A 140 30.07 -42.18 15.95
N ALA A 141 29.57 -43.26 15.35
CA ALA A 141 28.24 -43.85 15.59
C ALA A 141 28.15 -44.45 17.01
N ILE A 142 27.93 -43.58 17.98
CA ILE A 142 27.12 -43.72 19.20
C ILE A 142 26.92 -45.17 19.70
N ASP A 143 27.97 -45.79 20.27
CA ASP A 143 27.75 -46.82 21.29
C ASP A 143 27.70 -46.11 22.65
N LEU A 144 26.56 -45.48 22.92
CA LEU A 144 26.31 -44.79 24.18
C LEU A 144 26.00 -45.84 25.25
N HIS A 145 27.04 -46.26 25.95
CA HIS A 145 26.94 -47.21 27.04
C HIS A 145 25.92 -46.76 28.09
N THR A 146 25.08 -47.68 28.56
CA THR A 146 24.07 -47.46 29.60
C THR A 146 24.67 -46.94 30.90
N GLU A 147 25.95 -47.23 31.15
CA GLU A 147 26.71 -46.80 32.33
C GLU A 147 26.80 -45.27 32.46
N HIS A 148 26.69 -44.54 31.36
CA HIS A 148 26.69 -43.07 31.34
C HIS A 148 25.31 -42.48 31.06
N ALA A 149 24.23 -43.23 31.34
CA ALA A 149 22.86 -42.80 31.09
C ALA A 149 22.61 -42.32 29.64
N HIS A 150 23.30 -42.93 28.68
CA HIS A 150 23.30 -42.54 27.28
C HIS A 150 23.75 -41.09 27.03
N LEU A 151 24.74 -40.63 27.80
CA LEU A 151 25.38 -39.33 27.61
C LEU A 151 26.76 -39.50 26.98
N GLY A 152 27.11 -38.60 26.06
CA GLY A 152 28.43 -38.60 25.42
C GLY A 152 28.85 -37.21 24.93
N LEU A 153 30.15 -36.99 24.82
CA LEU A 153 30.72 -35.74 24.30
C LEU A 153 31.50 -35.98 23.00
N ASN A 154 31.29 -35.18 21.96
CA ASN A 154 32.13 -35.22 20.74
C ASN A 154 32.41 -33.80 20.24
N GLY A 155 33.66 -33.37 20.28
CA GLY A 155 34.01 -31.99 19.89
C GLY A 155 33.23 -30.99 20.74
N HIS A 156 32.46 -30.08 20.10
CA HIS A 156 31.56 -29.12 20.77
C HIS A 156 30.16 -29.66 21.07
N ASP A 157 29.84 -30.84 20.54
CA ASP A 157 28.51 -31.42 20.63
C ASP A 157 28.37 -32.35 21.86
N LEU A 158 27.15 -32.42 22.36
CA LEU A 158 26.71 -33.32 23.41
C LEU A 158 25.61 -34.24 22.90
N TYR A 159 25.72 -35.52 23.26
CA TYR A 159 24.85 -36.60 22.82
C TYR A 159 23.98 -37.00 23.99
N VAL A 160 22.67 -37.10 23.75
CA VAL A 160 21.66 -37.59 24.69
C VAL A 160 20.82 -38.63 23.96
N GLY A 161 21.15 -39.92 24.16
CA GLY A 161 20.66 -40.98 23.28
C GLY A 161 21.04 -40.70 21.82
N ASP A 162 20.05 -40.80 20.92
CA ASP A 162 20.27 -40.55 19.49
C ASP A 162 20.24 -39.06 19.11
N THR A 163 20.05 -38.16 20.09
CA THR A 163 19.93 -36.73 19.82
C THR A 163 21.25 -36.01 20.05
N VAL A 164 21.64 -35.20 19.07
CA VAL A 164 22.82 -34.34 19.13
C VAL A 164 22.40 -32.92 19.45
N TYR A 165 23.03 -32.33 20.45
CA TYR A 165 22.92 -30.92 20.79
C TYR A 165 24.29 -30.26 20.63
N GLY A 166 24.32 -29.10 20.00
CA GLY A 166 25.56 -28.36 19.78
C GLY A 166 25.30 -26.86 19.81
N PRO A 167 26.34 -26.04 20.06
CA PRO A 167 26.20 -24.61 19.96
C PRO A 167 25.82 -24.23 18.52
N VAL A 168 24.82 -23.37 18.38
CA VAL A 168 24.35 -22.89 17.09
C VAL A 168 25.06 -21.59 16.74
N ASP A 169 25.68 -21.52 15.56
CA ASP A 169 26.15 -20.26 14.96
C ASP A 169 24.95 -19.43 14.43
N HIS A 170 24.17 -18.92 15.38
CA HIS A 170 23.00 -18.13 15.08
C HIS A 170 23.33 -16.80 14.41
N LYS A 171 24.57 -16.30 14.55
CA LYS A 171 25.05 -15.08 13.87
C LYS A 171 25.23 -15.35 12.38
N GLY A 172 25.96 -16.41 12.01
CA GLY A 172 26.13 -16.82 10.62
C GLY A 172 24.79 -17.18 9.96
N GLN A 173 23.93 -17.92 10.66
CA GLN A 173 22.59 -18.24 10.17
C GLN A 173 21.73 -16.98 9.96
N MET A 174 21.71 -16.05 10.92
CA MET A 174 20.94 -14.82 10.80
C MET A 174 21.45 -13.93 9.66
N ALA A 175 22.76 -13.80 9.49
CA ALA A 175 23.36 -13.05 8.39
C ALA A 175 22.92 -13.61 7.02
N TYR A 176 22.98 -14.94 6.85
CA TYR A 176 22.49 -15.60 5.64
C TYR A 176 20.99 -15.35 5.40
N GLN A 177 20.15 -15.46 6.44
CA GLN A 177 18.72 -15.21 6.29
C GLN A 177 18.40 -13.75 5.94
N LEU A 178 19.13 -12.79 6.51
CA LEU A 178 18.99 -11.36 6.20
C LEU A 178 19.43 -11.06 4.77
N GLU A 179 20.49 -11.69 4.27
CA GLU A 179 20.91 -11.58 2.88
C GLU A 179 19.82 -12.09 1.92
N GLN A 180 19.25 -13.26 2.20
CA GLN A 180 18.15 -13.83 1.41
C GLN A 180 16.91 -12.94 1.45
N LEU A 181 16.57 -12.37 2.61
CA LEU A 181 15.47 -11.41 2.75
C LEU A 181 15.74 -10.15 1.92
N GLY A 182 16.94 -9.58 2.01
CA GLY A 182 17.34 -8.39 1.25
C GLY A 182 17.33 -8.63 -0.26
N ALA A 183 17.66 -9.83 -0.73
CA ALA A 183 17.51 -10.22 -2.13
C ALA A 183 16.02 -10.27 -2.55
N ALA A 184 15.15 -10.86 -1.73
CA ALA A 184 13.72 -10.92 -1.99
C ALA A 184 13.06 -9.53 -1.99
N VAL A 185 13.41 -8.66 -1.03
CA VAL A 185 12.91 -7.28 -0.97
C VAL A 185 13.32 -6.49 -2.21
N ARG A 186 14.59 -6.57 -2.64
CA ARG A 186 15.05 -5.93 -3.88
C ARG A 186 14.30 -6.45 -5.11
N TYR A 187 14.00 -7.74 -5.17
CA TYR A 187 13.22 -8.31 -6.26
C TYR A 187 11.79 -7.73 -6.31
N ILE A 188 11.10 -7.69 -5.16
CA ILE A 188 9.75 -7.12 -5.04
C ILE A 188 9.75 -5.63 -5.43
N ALA A 189 10.73 -4.86 -4.95
CA ALA A 189 10.84 -3.43 -5.24
C ALA A 189 11.06 -3.13 -6.73
N THR A 190 11.76 -4.00 -7.44
CA THR A 190 12.04 -3.84 -8.88
C THR A 190 10.96 -4.43 -9.79
N HIS A 191 10.05 -5.24 -9.25
CA HIS A 191 8.96 -5.90 -9.99
C HIS A 191 7.62 -5.77 -9.25
N PRO A 192 7.08 -4.54 -9.14
CA PRO A 192 5.90 -4.26 -8.30
C PRO A 192 4.61 -4.91 -8.82
N THR A 193 4.55 -5.28 -10.10
CA THR A 193 3.39 -5.94 -10.72
C THR A 193 3.84 -7.09 -11.63
N GLY A 194 3.24 -8.26 -11.47
CA GLY A 194 3.49 -9.43 -12.32
C GLY A 194 3.17 -10.77 -11.64
N PRO A 195 2.97 -11.86 -12.40
CA PRO A 195 2.63 -13.18 -11.84
C PRO A 195 3.70 -13.73 -10.89
N ARG A 196 4.96 -13.33 -11.07
CA ARG A 196 6.06 -13.67 -10.14
C ARG A 196 5.97 -12.92 -8.80
N HIS A 197 5.34 -11.75 -8.76
CA HIS A 197 5.13 -10.98 -7.53
C HIS A 197 4.07 -11.64 -6.64
N GLU A 198 2.98 -12.13 -7.21
CA GLU A 198 1.96 -12.91 -6.47
C GLU A 198 2.55 -14.20 -5.91
N GLN A 199 3.33 -14.94 -6.72
CA GLN A 199 4.02 -16.14 -6.26
C GLN A 199 5.03 -15.81 -5.15
N ALA A 200 5.80 -14.72 -5.27
CA ALA A 200 6.74 -14.29 -4.24
C ALA A 200 6.03 -13.91 -2.94
N ARG A 201 4.88 -13.22 -3.01
CA ARG A 201 4.03 -12.91 -1.86
C ARG A 201 3.48 -14.18 -1.20
N ALA A 202 2.95 -15.11 -1.98
CA ALA A 202 2.45 -16.40 -1.47
C ALA A 202 3.56 -17.20 -0.77
N ASN A 203 4.73 -17.29 -1.38
CA ASN A 203 5.89 -17.98 -0.80
C ASN A 203 6.38 -17.29 0.49
N ALA A 204 6.39 -15.95 0.54
CA ALA A 204 6.75 -15.21 1.74
C ALA A 204 5.74 -15.45 2.88
N GLN A 205 4.44 -15.43 2.57
CA GLN A 205 3.37 -15.70 3.53
C GLN A 205 3.45 -17.13 4.09
N GLU A 206 3.66 -18.12 3.24
CA GLU A 206 3.83 -19.52 3.66
C GLU A 206 5.06 -19.70 4.59
N ARG A 207 6.15 -18.95 4.34
CA ARG A 207 7.31 -18.94 5.24
C ARG A 207 6.98 -18.31 6.59
N ILE A 208 6.26 -17.18 6.60
CA ILE A 208 5.80 -16.53 7.85
C ILE A 208 4.91 -17.49 8.65
N ASP A 209 3.97 -18.16 8.01
CA ASP A 209 3.04 -19.07 8.68
C ASP A 209 3.74 -20.31 9.24
N ARG A 210 4.75 -20.84 8.53
CA ARG A 210 5.63 -21.90 9.06
C ARG A 210 6.39 -21.44 10.30
N VAL A 211 6.98 -20.25 10.28
CA VAL A 211 7.69 -19.71 11.47
C VAL A 211 6.73 -19.55 12.65
N LYS A 212 5.54 -19.00 12.42
CA LYS A 212 4.49 -18.87 13.46
C LYS A 212 4.05 -20.23 14.01
N ALA A 213 3.88 -21.24 13.16
CA ALA A 213 3.51 -22.59 13.58
C ALA A 213 4.60 -23.23 14.46
N THR A 214 5.87 -23.12 14.06
CA THR A 214 7.01 -23.64 14.83
C THR A 214 7.15 -22.93 16.18
N ALA A 215 7.01 -21.60 16.22
CA ALA A 215 7.04 -20.84 17.47
C ALA A 215 5.93 -21.25 18.45
N ARG A 216 4.70 -21.47 17.95
CA ARG A 216 3.57 -21.95 18.76
C ARG A 216 3.80 -23.38 19.28
N ALA A 217 4.39 -24.26 18.48
CA ALA A 217 4.73 -25.61 18.90
C ALA A 217 5.77 -25.59 20.04
N GLY A 218 6.84 -24.81 19.88
CA GLY A 218 7.88 -24.65 20.93
C GLY A 218 7.33 -24.11 22.25
N ALA A 219 6.42 -23.11 22.19
CA ALA A 219 5.80 -22.54 23.38
C ALA A 219 4.89 -23.52 24.15
N ARG A 220 4.22 -24.45 23.46
CA ARG A 220 3.43 -25.51 24.12
C ARG A 220 4.31 -26.53 24.82
N THR A 221 5.40 -26.94 24.18
CA THR A 221 6.32 -27.93 24.75
C THR A 221 6.97 -27.42 26.04
N GLN A 222 7.28 -26.12 26.13
CA GLN A 222 7.83 -25.53 27.35
C GLN A 222 6.84 -25.45 28.51
N ARG A 223 5.53 -25.27 28.27
CA ARG A 223 4.51 -25.26 29.35
C ARG A 223 4.20 -26.65 29.89
N GLY A 224 4.40 -27.70 29.09
CA GLY A 224 4.09 -29.08 29.47
C GLY A 224 5.16 -29.79 30.31
N HIS A 225 6.33 -29.18 30.55
CA HIS A 225 7.40 -29.76 31.38
C HIS A 225 7.54 -29.09 32.77
N GLY A 226 6.64 -28.15 33.10
CA GLY A 226 6.62 -27.44 34.39
C GLY A 226 5.46 -27.82 35.31
N ALA A 227 4.72 -28.88 34.99
CA ALA A 227 3.65 -29.47 35.82
C ALA A 227 4.02 -30.92 36.12
#